data_AF-A0A1Y4T2N2-F1
#
_entry.id   AF-A0A1Y4T2N2-F1
#
_cell.length_a   1.000
_cell.length_b   1.000
_cell.length_c   1.000
_cell.angle_alpha   90.00
_cell.angle_beta   90.00
_cell.angle_gamma   90.00
#
_symmetry.space_group_name_H-M   'P 1'
#
loop_
_entity.id
_entity.type
_entity.pdbx_description
1 polymer ?
#
loop_
_entity_poly.entity_id
_entity_poly.type
_entity_poly.pdbx_seq_one_letter_code
_entity_poly.pdbx_strand_id
1 'polypeptide(L)'
;MFQLIVKKTIPNYQSTQTPEVREKYGTLCSVLSIICNCIMVIFKLLFGWITHSVAIQADGLNNLSDMGSNLATLFGFKLAGKHPDSDHPYGHGRYEYIAGLIISFLILLVAFSSLKESVMKIFEPETLSFTWGAVIVLIVSIMMKLWMASFNKKAGHLIDSTSLKAASQDSLNDVCATLATLISLCLSLVTDLPVDGVIGVIVSVVVFKSGIEIFKDTVDPLLGKAPDKDLVDDIYQYVLSFDKVLGIHDFMLHDYGPGRQYMTFHAEVDSHENMMEVHDQIDVIERSLLEKYNILTTIHMDPIDTHDALTNDLKQQVEKIVKNINEQYSIHDFRLVKGPTHINLIFDVLLPADDEVSHHDIKKQIIEAVQKMNKHYFCVIQIDHAFL
;
A
#
# COMPACT_ATOMS: atom_id res chain seq x y z
N MET A 1 -5.42 -28.43 4.85
CA MET A 1 -6.53 -27.75 5.56
C MET A 1 -6.93 -26.42 4.89
N PHE A 2 -6.04 -25.42 4.80
CA PHE A 2 -6.32 -24.13 4.13
C PHE A 2 -7.03 -24.26 2.78
N GLN A 3 -6.42 -24.97 1.82
CA GLN A 3 -7.00 -25.16 0.48
C GLN A 3 -8.36 -25.88 0.49
N LEU A 4 -8.60 -26.81 1.42
CA LEU A 4 -9.87 -27.52 1.52
C LEU A 4 -11.01 -26.59 1.97
N ILE A 5 -10.73 -25.73 2.96
CA ILE A 5 -11.70 -24.76 3.46
C ILE A 5 -12.01 -23.72 2.37
N VAL A 6 -10.97 -23.17 1.75
CA VAL A 6 -11.09 -22.19 0.67
C VAL A 6 -11.89 -22.74 -0.51
N LYS A 7 -11.51 -23.93 -1.02
CA LYS A 7 -12.19 -24.57 -2.16
C LYS A 7 -13.66 -24.87 -1.88
N LYS A 8 -14.00 -25.17 -0.62
CA LYS A 8 -15.38 -25.48 -0.20
C LYS A 8 -16.24 -24.22 -0.05
N THR A 9 -15.65 -23.12 0.39
CA THR A 9 -16.40 -21.92 0.80
C THR A 9 -16.41 -20.80 -0.24
N ILE A 10 -15.39 -20.72 -1.10
CA ILE A 10 -15.21 -19.62 -2.06
C ILE A 10 -15.36 -20.15 -3.49
N PRO A 11 -16.45 -19.79 -4.21
CA PRO A 11 -16.57 -20.04 -5.64
C PRO A 11 -15.47 -19.29 -6.41
N ASN A 12 -14.90 -19.90 -7.46
CA ASN A 12 -13.83 -19.30 -8.28
C ASN A 12 -12.62 -18.80 -7.47
N TYR A 13 -12.25 -19.53 -6.41
CA TYR A 13 -11.19 -19.15 -5.47
C TYR A 13 -9.80 -18.84 -6.09
N GLN A 14 -9.59 -19.19 -7.36
CA GLN A 14 -8.37 -18.90 -8.11
C GLN A 14 -8.32 -17.47 -8.66
N SER A 15 -9.47 -16.82 -8.86
CA SER A 15 -9.57 -15.46 -9.40
C SER A 15 -9.34 -14.42 -8.29
N THR A 16 -8.16 -14.43 -7.68
CA THR A 16 -7.83 -13.70 -6.44
C THR A 16 -7.79 -12.18 -6.61
N GLN A 17 -7.78 -11.68 -7.84
CA GLN A 17 -7.79 -10.24 -8.14
C GLN A 17 -9.20 -9.65 -8.24
N THR A 18 -10.25 -10.47 -8.36
CA THR A 18 -11.61 -9.93 -8.49
C THR A 18 -12.15 -9.46 -7.13
N PRO A 19 -12.79 -8.27 -7.05
CA PRO A 19 -13.31 -7.73 -5.80
C PRO A 19 -14.19 -8.71 -5.01
N GLU A 20 -15.05 -9.47 -5.70
CA GLU A 20 -15.94 -10.46 -5.08
C GLU A 20 -15.20 -11.61 -4.40
N VAL A 21 -14.16 -12.15 -5.06
CA VAL A 21 -13.37 -13.27 -4.50
C VAL A 21 -12.54 -12.77 -3.33
N ARG A 22 -11.94 -11.58 -3.47
CA ARG A 22 -11.19 -10.91 -2.40
C ARG A 22 -12.04 -10.70 -1.14
N GLU A 23 -13.24 -10.15 -1.29
CA GLU A 23 -14.18 -9.97 -0.19
C GLU A 23 -14.48 -11.29 0.52
N LYS A 24 -14.70 -12.37 -0.24
CA LYS A 24 -14.96 -13.70 0.33
C LYS A 24 -13.77 -14.26 1.09
N TYR A 25 -12.54 -14.08 0.60
CA TYR A 25 -11.33 -14.46 1.34
C TYR A 25 -11.23 -13.68 2.66
N GLY A 26 -11.36 -12.36 2.60
CA GLY A 26 -11.31 -11.49 3.77
C GLY A 26 -12.39 -11.81 4.80
N THR A 27 -13.63 -12.00 4.34
CA THR A 27 -14.77 -12.39 5.18
C THR A 27 -14.54 -13.74 5.85
N LEU A 28 -14.10 -14.76 5.09
CA LEU A 28 -13.83 -16.09 5.63
C LEU A 28 -12.75 -16.05 6.71
N CYS A 29 -11.63 -15.38 6.43
CA CYS A 29 -10.52 -15.24 7.38
C CYS A 29 -10.96 -14.54 8.67
N SER A 30 -11.70 -13.43 8.52
CA SER A 30 -12.18 -12.64 9.65
C SER A 30 -13.19 -13.41 10.50
N VAL A 31 -14.17 -14.09 9.87
CA VAL A 31 -15.17 -14.90 10.58
C VAL A 31 -14.52 -16.06 11.34
N LEU A 32 -13.59 -16.78 10.71
CA LEU A 32 -12.85 -17.85 11.39
C LEU A 32 -12.05 -17.31 12.57
N SER A 33 -11.38 -16.18 12.41
CA SER A 33 -10.62 -15.52 13.46
C SER A 33 -11.50 -15.04 14.62
N ILE A 34 -12.69 -14.48 14.33
CA ILE A 34 -13.69 -14.09 15.33
C ILE A 34 -14.18 -15.31 16.11
N ILE A 35 -14.53 -16.41 15.43
CA ILE A 35 -14.96 -17.65 16.10
C ILE A 35 -13.86 -18.17 17.02
N CYS A 36 -12.61 -18.15 16.55
CA CYS A 36 -11.46 -18.61 17.34
C CYS A 36 -11.24 -17.75 18.59
N ASN A 37 -11.21 -16.43 18.44
CA ASN A 37 -11.08 -15.51 19.57
C ASN A 37 -12.26 -15.62 20.53
N CYS A 38 -13.49 -15.76 20.05
CA CYS A 38 -14.66 -15.95 20.90
C CYS A 38 -14.54 -17.21 21.78
N ILE A 39 -14.10 -18.32 21.19
CA ILE A 39 -13.82 -19.56 21.93
C ILE A 39 -12.73 -19.33 22.99
N MET A 40 -11.63 -18.66 22.64
CA MET A 40 -10.54 -18.37 23.58
C MET A 40 -11.00 -17.46 24.73
N VAL A 41 -11.74 -16.39 24.44
CA VAL A 41 -12.27 -15.47 25.45
C VAL A 41 -13.15 -16.23 26.45
N ILE A 42 -14.11 -17.01 25.96
CA ILE A 42 -15.00 -17.80 26.83
C ILE A 42 -14.18 -18.77 27.68
N PHE A 43 -13.24 -19.49 27.06
CA PHE A 43 -12.42 -20.49 27.75
C PHE A 43 -11.53 -19.85 28.82
N LYS A 44 -10.79 -18.78 28.48
CA LYS A 44 -9.88 -18.08 29.39
C LYS A 44 -10.63 -17.40 30.53
N LEU A 45 -11.74 -16.71 30.27
CA LEU A 45 -12.50 -16.04 31.33
C LEU A 45 -13.11 -17.04 32.31
N LEU A 46 -13.69 -18.15 31.82
CA LEU A 46 -14.22 -19.20 32.68
C LEU A 46 -13.12 -19.87 33.52
N PHE A 47 -12.00 -20.25 32.90
CA PHE A 47 -10.88 -20.85 33.62
C PHE A 47 -10.23 -19.88 34.61
N GLY A 48 -10.04 -18.62 34.20
CA GLY A 48 -9.50 -17.57 35.05
C GLY A 48 -10.39 -17.28 36.25
N TRP A 49 -11.72 -17.38 36.10
CA TRP A 49 -12.64 -17.28 37.22
C TRP A 49 -12.56 -18.49 38.17
N ILE A 50 -12.57 -19.71 37.63
CA ILE A 50 -12.49 -20.95 38.41
C ILE A 50 -11.16 -21.06 39.18
N THR A 51 -10.06 -20.62 38.56
CA THR A 51 -8.72 -20.66 39.15
C THR A 51 -8.38 -19.42 39.96
N HIS A 52 -9.27 -18.42 40.01
CA HIS A 52 -9.03 -17.09 40.57
C HIS A 52 -7.75 -16.42 40.01
N SER A 53 -7.38 -16.75 38.78
CA SER A 53 -6.18 -16.22 38.13
C SER A 53 -6.50 -14.94 37.38
N VAL A 54 -6.05 -13.81 37.93
CA VAL A 54 -6.16 -12.49 37.29
C VAL A 54 -5.40 -12.45 35.96
N ALA A 55 -4.24 -13.11 35.89
CA ALA A 55 -3.42 -13.18 34.68
C ALA A 55 -4.16 -13.85 33.50
N ILE A 56 -4.86 -14.97 33.73
CA ILE A 56 -5.65 -15.65 32.69
C ILE A 56 -6.85 -14.78 32.26
N GLN A 57 -7.48 -14.07 33.19
CA GLN A 57 -8.59 -13.17 32.87
C GLN A 57 -8.13 -11.98 32.02
N ALA A 58 -6.99 -11.36 32.36
CA ALA A 58 -6.39 -10.27 31.58
C ALA A 58 -6.04 -10.71 30.16
N ASP A 59 -5.46 -11.90 30.00
CA ASP A 59 -5.17 -12.51 28.70
C ASP A 59 -6.45 -12.81 27.90
N GLY A 60 -7.55 -13.17 28.57
CA GLY A 60 -8.89 -13.27 27.98
C GLY A 60 -9.42 -11.93 27.46
N LEU A 61 -9.19 -10.83 28.16
CA LEU A 61 -9.55 -9.48 27.70
C LEU A 61 -8.72 -9.05 26.48
N ASN A 62 -7.45 -9.48 26.39
CA ASN A 62 -6.65 -9.24 25.19
C ASN A 62 -7.30 -9.89 23.96
N ASN A 63 -7.75 -11.15 24.06
CA ASN A 63 -8.46 -11.80 22.96
C ASN A 63 -9.82 -11.17 22.60
N LEU A 64 -10.42 -10.44 23.52
CA LEU A 64 -11.60 -9.63 23.22
C LEU A 64 -11.23 -8.42 22.35
N SER A 65 -10.09 -7.76 22.62
CA SER A 65 -9.54 -6.70 21.76
C SER A 65 -9.26 -7.22 20.36
N ASP A 66 -8.66 -8.41 20.24
CA ASP A 66 -8.39 -9.05 18.94
C ASP A 66 -9.67 -9.34 18.17
N MET A 67 -10.76 -9.68 18.86
CA MET A 67 -12.07 -9.82 18.23
C MET A 67 -12.52 -8.50 17.60
N GLY A 68 -12.24 -7.36 18.24
CA GLY A 68 -12.43 -6.01 17.70
C GLY A 68 -11.62 -5.77 16.42
N SER A 69 -10.33 -6.11 16.41
CA SER A 69 -9.48 -6.02 15.22
C SER A 69 -10.03 -6.86 14.06
N ASN A 70 -10.49 -8.09 14.34
CA ASN A 70 -11.09 -8.95 13.30
C ASN A 70 -12.45 -8.45 12.80
N LEU A 71 -13.23 -7.77 13.64
CA LEU A 71 -14.43 -7.07 13.19
C LEU A 71 -14.08 -5.91 12.27
N ALA A 72 -13.05 -5.13 12.59
CA ALA A 72 -12.55 -4.08 11.71
C ALA A 72 -12.14 -4.64 10.34
N THR A 73 -11.40 -5.76 10.30
CA THR A 73 -11.07 -6.48 9.06
C THR A 73 -12.32 -6.91 8.29
N LEU A 74 -13.30 -7.53 8.97
CA LEU A 74 -14.54 -8.01 8.34
C LEU A 74 -15.32 -6.87 7.68
N PHE A 75 -15.53 -5.77 8.40
CA PHE A 75 -16.21 -4.60 7.87
C PHE A 75 -15.39 -3.91 6.78
N GLY A 76 -14.06 -3.85 6.92
CA GLY A 76 -13.15 -3.33 5.91
C GLY A 76 -13.32 -4.02 4.57
N PHE A 77 -13.31 -5.36 4.54
CA PHE A 77 -13.56 -6.13 3.31
C PHE A 77 -14.96 -5.94 2.76
N LYS A 78 -15.99 -5.95 3.63
CA LYS A 78 -17.38 -5.80 3.20
C LYS A 78 -17.66 -4.42 2.60
N LEU A 79 -17.06 -3.38 3.17
CA LEU A 79 -17.15 -2.02 2.65
C LEU A 79 -16.31 -1.87 1.38
N ALA A 80 -15.11 -2.44 1.32
CA ALA A 80 -14.25 -2.42 0.13
C ALA A 80 -14.82 -3.19 -1.07
N GLY A 81 -15.61 -4.23 -0.81
CA GLY A 81 -16.34 -5.00 -1.82
C GLY A 81 -17.51 -4.24 -2.46
N LYS A 82 -17.98 -3.14 -1.84
CA LYS A 82 -19.12 -2.38 -2.35
C LYS A 82 -18.85 -1.80 -3.73
N HIS A 83 -19.84 -1.91 -4.62
CA HIS A 83 -19.80 -1.29 -5.94
C HIS A 83 -19.70 0.25 -5.84
N PRO A 84 -19.12 0.92 -6.86
CA PRO A 84 -19.15 2.37 -6.96
C PRO A 84 -20.55 2.95 -6.85
N ASP A 85 -20.67 4.11 -6.23
CA ASP A 85 -21.91 4.88 -6.10
C ASP A 85 -21.67 6.37 -6.39
N SER A 86 -22.72 7.19 -6.27
CA SER A 86 -22.64 8.63 -6.58
C SER A 86 -21.67 9.41 -5.69
N ASP A 87 -21.48 8.96 -4.46
CA ASP A 87 -20.58 9.62 -3.50
C ASP A 87 -19.13 9.14 -3.72
N HIS A 88 -18.95 7.91 -4.20
CA HIS A 88 -17.65 7.28 -4.44
C HIS A 88 -17.60 6.63 -5.84
N PRO A 89 -17.43 7.43 -6.92
CA PRO A 89 -17.47 6.94 -8.30
C PRO A 89 -16.31 5.99 -8.66
N TYR A 90 -15.18 6.09 -7.95
CA TYR A 90 -14.03 5.17 -8.10
C TYR A 90 -14.14 3.93 -7.19
N GLY A 91 -15.25 3.79 -6.45
CA GLY A 91 -15.50 2.67 -5.56
C GLY A 91 -14.94 2.85 -4.16
N HIS A 92 -15.02 1.76 -3.39
CA HIS A 92 -14.79 1.76 -1.94
C HIS A 92 -13.51 1.01 -1.55
N GLY A 93 -12.61 0.69 -2.49
CA GLY A 93 -11.47 -0.20 -2.24
C GLY A 93 -10.57 0.22 -1.07
N ARG A 94 -10.34 1.52 -0.88
CA ARG A 94 -9.50 2.06 0.20
C ARG A 94 -10.02 1.76 1.61
N TYR A 95 -11.29 1.35 1.78
CA TYR A 95 -11.77 0.87 3.09
C TYR A 95 -11.00 -0.36 3.60
N GLU A 96 -10.39 -1.15 2.70
CA GLU A 96 -9.49 -2.23 3.10
C GLU A 96 -8.27 -1.66 3.84
N TYR A 97 -7.62 -0.63 3.28
CA TYR A 97 -6.49 0.04 3.92
C TYR A 97 -6.89 0.76 5.21
N ILE A 98 -8.05 1.43 5.24
CA ILE A 98 -8.55 2.06 6.47
C ILE A 98 -8.73 1.02 7.59
N ALA A 99 -9.20 -0.19 7.28
CA ALA A 99 -9.28 -1.26 8.26
C ALA A 99 -7.90 -1.70 8.76
N GLY A 100 -6.91 -1.84 7.88
CA GLY A 100 -5.52 -2.08 8.27
C GLY A 100 -4.96 -0.99 9.19
N LEU A 101 -5.31 0.27 8.94
CA LEU A 101 -4.87 1.41 9.74
C LEU A 101 -5.46 1.33 11.16
N ILE A 102 -6.76 1.03 11.27
CA ILE A 102 -7.43 0.81 12.56
C ILE A 102 -6.77 -0.33 13.32
N ILE A 103 -6.47 -1.45 12.67
CA ILE A 103 -5.80 -2.60 13.28
C ILE A 103 -4.41 -2.22 13.79
N SER A 104 -3.60 -1.54 12.97
CA SER A 104 -2.27 -1.09 13.36
C SER A 104 -2.29 -0.16 14.58
N PHE A 105 -3.30 0.71 14.67
CA PHE A 105 -3.51 1.57 15.82
C PHE A 105 -3.90 0.79 17.08
N LEU A 106 -4.79 -0.20 16.96
CA LEU A 106 -5.14 -1.09 18.08
C LEU A 106 -3.92 -1.88 18.58
N ILE A 107 -3.09 -2.41 17.68
CA ILE A 107 -1.83 -3.09 18.02
C ILE A 107 -0.92 -2.16 18.82
N LEU A 108 -0.72 -0.92 18.37
CA LEU A 108 0.12 0.06 19.06
C LEU A 108 -0.43 0.40 20.46
N LEU A 109 -1.75 0.50 20.61
CA LEU A 109 -2.40 0.74 21.90
C LEU A 109 -2.16 -0.44 22.85
N VAL A 110 -2.41 -1.67 22.41
CA VAL A 110 -2.17 -2.88 23.21
C VAL A 110 -0.69 -3.02 23.55
N ALA A 111 0.22 -2.77 22.61
CA ALA A 111 1.66 -2.81 22.83
C ALA A 111 2.11 -1.81 23.90
N PHE A 112 1.60 -0.57 23.84
CA PHE A 112 1.91 0.46 24.83
C PHE A 112 1.34 0.11 26.21
N SER A 113 0.10 -0.37 26.28
CA SER A 113 -0.52 -0.82 27.52
C SER A 113 0.28 -1.98 28.15
N SER A 114 0.64 -2.97 27.34
CA SER A 114 1.43 -4.14 27.77
C SER A 114 2.83 -3.75 28.22
N LEU A 115 3.47 -2.79 27.55
CA LEU A 115 4.76 -2.25 27.96
C LEU A 115 4.67 -1.58 29.34
N LYS A 116 3.66 -0.74 29.54
CA LYS A 116 3.42 -0.07 30.82
C LYS A 116 3.20 -1.09 31.95
N GLU A 117 2.34 -2.08 31.73
CA GLU A 117 2.07 -3.13 32.72
C GLU A 117 3.32 -3.95 33.03
N SER A 118 4.09 -4.33 32.01
CA SER A 118 5.33 -5.10 32.17
C SER A 118 6.39 -4.33 32.95
N VAL A 119 6.51 -3.01 32.72
CA VAL A 119 7.39 -2.15 33.51
C VAL A 119 6.93 -2.08 34.97
N MET A 120 5.61 -1.95 35.21
CA MET A 120 5.08 -1.93 36.57
C MET A 120 5.38 -3.23 37.32
N LYS A 121 5.24 -4.39 36.66
CA LYS A 121 5.56 -5.72 37.23
C LYS A 121 7.04 -5.89 37.62
N ILE A 122 7.95 -5.07 37.09
CA ILE A 122 9.36 -5.07 37.52
C ILE A 122 9.52 -4.38 38.89
N PHE A 123 8.77 -3.30 39.13
CA PHE A 123 8.84 -2.54 40.38
C PHE A 123 7.93 -3.12 41.47
N GLU A 124 6.77 -3.65 41.08
CA GLU A 124 5.79 -4.30 41.95
C GLU A 124 5.53 -5.73 41.43
N PRO A 125 6.39 -6.70 41.78
CA PRO A 125 6.25 -8.07 41.29
C PRO A 125 4.96 -8.71 41.80
N GLU A 126 4.11 -9.15 40.88
CA GLU A 126 2.94 -9.97 41.21
C GLU A 126 3.34 -11.44 41.34
N THR A 127 2.76 -12.14 42.31
CA THR A 127 2.98 -13.57 42.47
C THR A 127 2.20 -14.34 41.40
N LEU A 128 2.90 -14.92 40.43
CA LEU A 128 2.31 -15.84 39.45
C LEU A 128 2.02 -17.19 40.11
N SER A 129 0.74 -17.51 40.31
CA SER A 129 0.31 -18.81 40.82
C SER A 129 0.41 -19.88 39.72
N PHE A 130 1.43 -20.73 39.79
CA PHE A 130 1.57 -21.86 38.87
C PHE A 130 0.41 -22.84 39.03
N THR A 131 -0.29 -23.12 37.93
CA THR A 131 -1.26 -24.22 37.86
C THR A 131 -1.12 -24.93 36.51
N TRP A 132 -1.25 -26.26 36.52
CA TRP A 132 -1.27 -27.04 35.27
C TRP A 132 -2.39 -26.61 34.33
N GLY A 133 -3.52 -26.13 34.88
CA GLY A 133 -4.60 -25.54 34.10
C GLY A 133 -4.14 -24.31 33.30
N ALA A 134 -3.42 -23.37 33.93
CA ALA A 134 -2.88 -22.18 33.25
C ALA A 134 -1.93 -22.57 32.10
N VAL A 135 -1.03 -23.52 32.32
CA VAL A 135 -0.09 -24.00 31.29
C VAL A 135 -0.84 -24.57 30.08
N ILE A 136 -1.85 -25.43 30.31
CA ILE A 136 -2.66 -26.01 29.23
C ILE A 136 -3.41 -24.91 28.45
N VAL A 137 -4.01 -23.95 29.16
CA VAL A 137 -4.71 -22.81 28.54
C VAL A 137 -3.78 -21.99 27.64
N LEU A 138 -2.58 -21.66 28.11
CA LEU A 138 -1.59 -20.90 27.35
C LEU A 138 -1.11 -21.68 26.10
N ILE A 139 -0.84 -22.99 26.23
CA ILE A 139 -0.42 -23.83 25.09
C ILE A 139 -1.53 -23.90 24.04
N VAL A 140 -2.79 -24.14 24.44
CA VAL A 140 -3.93 -24.17 23.52
C VAL A 140 -4.09 -22.82 22.81
N SER A 141 -3.91 -21.72 23.53
CA SER A 141 -3.98 -20.36 22.98
C SER A 141 -2.89 -20.11 21.92
N ILE A 142 -1.65 -20.52 22.21
CA ILE A 142 -0.54 -20.45 21.26
C ILE A 142 -0.85 -21.24 19.99
N MET A 143 -1.34 -22.47 20.13
CA MET A 143 -1.68 -23.31 18.96
C MET A 143 -2.78 -22.67 18.11
N MET A 144 -3.81 -22.10 18.75
CA MET A 144 -4.92 -21.45 18.06
C MET A 144 -4.47 -20.18 17.33
N LYS A 145 -3.66 -19.34 17.97
CA LYS A 145 -3.09 -18.13 17.36
C LYS A 145 -2.12 -18.44 16.23
N LEU A 146 -1.28 -19.47 16.36
CA LEU A 146 -0.42 -19.95 15.27
C LEU A 146 -1.25 -20.42 14.06
N TRP A 147 -2.37 -21.10 14.31
CA TRP A 147 -3.28 -21.50 13.24
C TRP A 147 -3.90 -20.29 12.54
N MET A 148 -4.39 -19.30 13.31
CA MET A 148 -4.94 -18.04 12.78
C MET A 148 -3.90 -17.28 11.96
N ALA A 149 -2.69 -17.10 12.50
CA ALA A 149 -1.57 -16.46 11.81
C ALA A 149 -1.26 -17.17 10.48
N SER A 150 -1.13 -18.50 10.49
CA SER A 150 -0.86 -19.27 9.27
C SER A 150 -1.96 -19.12 8.22
N PHE A 151 -3.22 -19.10 8.64
CA PHE A 151 -4.37 -18.96 7.75
C PHE A 151 -4.44 -17.56 7.13
N ASN A 152 -4.34 -16.52 7.97
CA ASN A 152 -4.36 -15.12 7.55
C ASN A 152 -3.15 -14.79 6.67
N LYS A 153 -1.94 -15.28 6.99
CA LYS A 153 -0.74 -15.10 6.17
C LYS A 153 -0.92 -15.67 4.77
N LYS A 154 -1.41 -16.91 4.66
CA LYS A 154 -1.62 -17.56 3.36
C LYS A 154 -2.64 -16.82 2.50
N ALA A 155 -3.77 -16.43 3.09
CA ALA A 155 -4.78 -15.64 2.38
C ALA A 155 -4.23 -14.26 2.01
N GLY A 156 -3.60 -13.55 2.95
CA GLY A 156 -3.02 -12.22 2.76
C GLY A 156 -1.96 -12.16 1.67
N HIS A 157 -1.14 -13.20 1.49
CA HIS A 157 -0.24 -13.28 0.33
C HIS A 157 -0.97 -13.61 -0.97
N LEU A 158 -1.99 -14.48 -0.92
CA LEU A 158 -2.70 -14.94 -2.12
C LEU A 158 -3.54 -13.83 -2.77
N ILE A 159 -4.11 -12.94 -1.95
CA ILE A 159 -4.87 -11.77 -2.40
C ILE A 159 -4.10 -10.46 -2.17
N ASP A 160 -2.81 -10.50 -1.90
CA ASP A 160 -1.99 -9.31 -1.59
C ASP A 160 -2.67 -8.27 -0.67
N SER A 161 -3.26 -8.74 0.43
CA SER A 161 -4.02 -7.89 1.36
C SER A 161 -3.15 -7.44 2.53
N THR A 162 -2.98 -6.13 2.68
CA THR A 162 -2.30 -5.51 3.84
C THR A 162 -3.06 -5.81 5.13
N SER A 163 -4.39 -5.78 5.12
CA SER A 163 -5.22 -6.01 6.31
C SER A 163 -5.15 -7.45 6.81
N LEU A 164 -5.08 -8.45 5.93
CA LEU A 164 -4.86 -9.85 6.36
C LEU A 164 -3.42 -10.11 6.80
N LYS A 165 -2.43 -9.46 6.18
CA LYS A 165 -1.03 -9.52 6.64
C LYS A 165 -0.91 -8.90 8.04
N ALA A 166 -1.57 -7.77 8.30
CA ALA A 166 -1.67 -7.14 9.61
C ALA A 166 -2.33 -8.07 10.65
N ALA A 167 -3.49 -8.66 10.33
CA ALA A 167 -4.18 -9.61 11.22
C ALA A 167 -3.35 -10.89 11.50
N SER A 168 -2.53 -11.32 10.53
CA SER A 168 -1.57 -12.40 10.76
C SER A 168 -0.48 -11.98 11.73
N GLN A 169 0.09 -10.79 11.56
CA GLN A 169 1.17 -10.30 12.39
C GLN A 169 0.70 -10.04 13.83
N ASP A 170 -0.51 -9.51 13.99
CA ASP A 170 -1.21 -9.40 15.28
C ASP A 170 -1.27 -10.75 16.01
N SER A 171 -1.74 -11.80 15.32
CA SER A 171 -1.79 -13.14 15.89
C SER A 171 -0.40 -13.70 16.25
N LEU A 172 0.66 -13.34 15.53
CA LEU A 172 2.04 -13.74 15.86
C LEU A 172 2.58 -12.97 17.07
N ASN A 173 2.24 -11.69 17.18
CA ASN A 173 2.58 -10.86 18.34
C ASN A 173 1.97 -11.45 19.61
N ASP A 174 0.72 -11.92 19.56
CA ASP A 174 0.08 -12.63 20.68
C ASP A 174 0.75 -13.97 21.00
N VAL A 175 1.21 -14.72 20.00
CA VAL A 175 1.99 -15.95 20.25
C VAL A 175 3.25 -15.61 21.03
N CYS A 176 3.96 -14.54 20.66
CA CYS A 176 5.17 -14.11 21.37
C CYS A 176 4.86 -13.69 22.81
N ALA A 177 3.78 -12.91 23.01
CA ALA A 177 3.33 -12.49 24.34
C ALA A 177 2.90 -13.68 25.21
N THR A 178 2.08 -14.58 24.66
CA THR A 178 1.61 -15.77 25.39
C THR A 178 2.75 -16.73 25.71
N LEU A 179 3.72 -16.89 24.80
CA LEU A 179 4.91 -17.70 25.03
C LEU A 179 5.81 -17.09 26.11
N ALA A 180 5.97 -15.78 26.12
CA ALA A 180 6.65 -15.07 27.20
C ALA A 180 5.98 -15.35 28.54
N THR A 181 4.66 -15.18 28.64
CA THR A 181 3.89 -15.50 29.86
C THR A 181 4.06 -16.95 30.28
N LEU A 182 4.05 -17.90 29.32
CA LEU A 182 4.27 -19.32 29.60
C LEU A 182 5.66 -19.59 30.17
N ILE A 183 6.70 -18.97 29.59
CA ILE A 183 8.09 -19.09 30.08
C ILE A 183 8.20 -18.49 31.48
N SER A 184 7.63 -17.30 31.71
CA SER A 184 7.60 -16.64 33.02
C SER A 184 6.91 -17.49 34.08
N LEU A 185 5.76 -18.09 33.73
CA LEU A 185 5.02 -18.99 34.61
C LEU A 185 5.81 -20.24 34.98
N CYS A 186 6.56 -20.82 34.04
CA CYS A 186 7.42 -21.97 34.34
C CYS A 186 8.61 -21.57 35.22
N LEU A 187 9.19 -20.38 35.00
CA LEU A 187 10.34 -19.89 35.77
C LEU A 187 9.96 -19.46 37.18
N SER A 188 8.71 -19.05 37.44
CA SER A 188 8.25 -18.70 38.79
C SER A 188 8.30 -19.88 39.78
N LEU A 189 8.46 -21.12 39.30
CA LEU A 189 8.71 -22.30 40.15
C LEU A 189 10.14 -22.36 40.71
N VAL A 190 11.08 -21.62 40.10
CA VAL A 190 12.53 -21.74 40.37
C VAL A 190 13.14 -20.43 40.85
N THR A 191 12.49 -19.29 40.58
CA THR A 191 12.99 -17.96 40.96
C THR A 191 11.87 -17.01 41.39
N ASP A 192 12.16 -16.16 42.37
CA ASP A 192 11.30 -15.05 42.82
C ASP A 192 11.57 -13.74 42.07
N LEU A 193 12.46 -13.77 41.07
CA LEU A 193 12.75 -12.60 40.24
C LEU A 193 11.53 -12.21 39.38
N PRO A 194 11.33 -10.91 39.06
CA PRO A 194 10.22 -10.44 38.22
C PRO A 194 10.46 -10.73 36.74
N VAL A 195 10.64 -12.02 36.40
CA VAL A 195 10.92 -12.50 35.04
C VAL A 195 9.80 -12.10 34.08
N ASP A 196 8.55 -12.13 34.53
CA ASP A 196 7.38 -11.73 33.74
C ASP A 196 7.47 -10.29 33.24
N GLY A 197 7.83 -9.36 34.13
CA GLY A 197 8.01 -7.96 33.76
C GLY A 197 9.14 -7.76 32.76
N VAL A 198 10.29 -8.42 32.96
CA VAL A 198 11.44 -8.28 32.06
C VAL A 198 11.15 -8.84 30.67
N ILE A 199 10.62 -10.06 30.57
CA ILE A 199 10.27 -10.68 29.28
C ILE A 199 9.12 -9.90 28.62
N GLY A 200 8.14 -9.46 29.41
CA GLY A 200 7.01 -8.66 28.93
C GLY A 200 7.45 -7.33 28.30
N VAL A 201 8.45 -6.64 28.89
CA VAL A 201 9.05 -5.43 28.30
C VAL A 201 9.69 -5.74 26.95
N ILE A 202 10.50 -6.79 26.87
CA ILE A 202 11.19 -7.18 25.63
C ILE A 202 10.17 -7.47 24.52
N VAL A 203 9.15 -8.28 24.82
CA VAL A 203 8.10 -8.60 23.84
C VAL A 203 7.30 -7.36 23.45
N SER A 204 6.90 -6.52 24.41
CA SER A 204 6.13 -5.32 24.12
C SER A 204 6.87 -4.35 23.19
N VAL A 205 8.20 -4.22 23.33
CA VAL A 205 9.02 -3.41 22.41
C VAL A 205 9.06 -4.01 21.00
N VAL A 206 9.18 -5.33 20.87
CA VAL A 206 9.13 -6.03 19.57
C VAL A 206 7.77 -5.82 18.90
N VAL A 207 6.68 -5.99 19.66
CA VAL A 207 5.31 -5.80 19.17
C VAL A 207 5.06 -4.33 18.80
N PHE A 208 5.57 -3.38 19.58
CA PHE A 208 5.47 -1.96 19.27
C PHE A 208 6.17 -1.60 17.96
N LYS A 209 7.39 -2.10 17.73
CA LYS A 209 8.10 -1.93 16.46
C LYS A 209 7.31 -2.52 15.29
N SER A 210 6.77 -3.72 15.46
CA SER A 210 5.92 -4.37 14.46
C SER A 210 4.66 -3.54 14.16
N GLY A 211 4.02 -2.95 15.17
CA GLY A 211 2.88 -2.06 15.01
C GLY A 211 3.21 -0.82 14.16
N ILE A 212 4.40 -0.21 14.35
CA ILE A 212 4.85 0.93 13.54
C ILE A 212 5.06 0.54 12.08
N GLU A 213 5.64 -0.63 11.82
CA GLU A 213 5.87 -1.14 10.46
C GLU A 213 4.54 -1.36 9.72
N ILE A 214 3.58 -2.03 10.36
CA ILE A 214 2.23 -2.23 9.80
C ILE A 214 1.52 -0.89 9.55
N PHE A 215 1.68 0.06 10.48
CA PHE A 215 1.10 1.40 10.33
C PHE A 215 1.62 2.09 9.06
N LYS A 216 2.94 2.07 8.83
CA LYS A 216 3.57 2.63 7.62
C LYS A 216 3.08 1.92 6.36
N ASP A 217 3.11 0.60 6.36
CA ASP A 217 2.65 -0.23 5.23
C ASP A 217 1.18 0.03 4.85
N THR A 218 0.38 0.53 5.79
CA THR A 218 -1.03 0.85 5.55
C THR A 218 -1.29 2.30 5.19
N VAL A 219 -0.44 3.23 5.64
CA VAL A 219 -0.52 4.65 5.30
C VAL A 219 0.00 4.91 3.88
N ASP A 220 1.05 4.23 3.44
CA ASP A 220 1.66 4.49 2.12
C ASP A 220 0.65 4.35 0.96
N PRO A 221 -0.18 3.28 0.88
CA PRO A 221 -1.21 3.18 -0.16
C PRO A 221 -2.30 4.25 -0.06
N LEU A 222 -2.55 4.79 1.14
CA LEU A 222 -3.53 5.87 1.33
C LEU A 222 -3.00 7.22 0.85
N LEU A 223 -1.69 7.46 0.96
CA LEU A 223 -1.04 8.68 0.51
C LEU A 223 -0.79 8.71 -1.01
N GLY A 224 -0.73 7.54 -1.65
CA GLY A 224 -0.41 7.42 -3.07
C GLY A 224 1.02 6.92 -3.27
N LYS A 225 1.27 5.67 -2.86
CA LYS A 225 2.55 5.00 -3.06
C LYS A 225 2.90 4.94 -4.54
N ALA A 226 4.16 5.22 -4.87
CA ALA A 226 4.67 5.06 -6.22
C ALA A 226 4.45 3.61 -6.73
N PRO A 227 4.00 3.43 -7.98
CA PRO A 227 3.86 2.12 -8.59
C PRO A 227 5.19 1.40 -8.74
N ASP A 228 5.10 0.08 -8.90
CA ASP A 228 6.26 -0.76 -9.18
C ASP A 228 6.87 -0.38 -10.53
N LYS A 229 8.20 -0.21 -10.56
CA LYS A 229 8.91 0.23 -11.76
C LYS A 229 8.79 -0.78 -12.90
N ASP A 230 8.83 -2.07 -12.57
CA ASP A 230 8.69 -3.14 -13.55
C ASP A 230 7.30 -3.12 -14.24
N LEU A 231 6.25 -2.76 -13.50
CA LEU A 231 4.90 -2.57 -14.05
C LEU A 231 4.84 -1.37 -14.98
N VAL A 232 5.44 -0.24 -14.58
CA VAL A 232 5.49 0.98 -15.39
C VAL A 232 6.23 0.72 -16.70
N ASP A 233 7.41 0.08 -16.63
CA ASP A 233 8.23 -0.22 -17.79
C ASP A 233 7.51 -1.19 -18.75
N ASP A 234 6.79 -2.19 -18.24
CA ASP A 234 5.98 -3.11 -19.07
C ASP A 234 4.82 -2.38 -19.75
N ILE A 235 4.12 -1.47 -19.06
CA ILE A 235 3.06 -0.65 -19.66
C ILE A 235 3.65 0.26 -20.74
N TYR A 236 4.78 0.90 -20.46
CA TYR A 236 5.47 1.78 -21.41
C TYR A 236 5.79 1.04 -22.71
N GLN A 237 6.45 -0.11 -22.62
CA GLN A 237 6.78 -0.93 -23.79
C GLN A 237 5.54 -1.46 -24.51
N TYR A 238 4.49 -1.80 -23.76
CA TYR A 238 3.23 -2.27 -24.32
C TYR A 238 2.54 -1.18 -25.14
N VAL A 239 2.45 0.05 -24.63
CA VAL A 239 1.83 1.19 -25.32
C VAL A 239 2.65 1.61 -26.55
N LEU A 240 3.98 1.60 -26.47
CA LEU A 240 4.84 1.86 -27.64
C LEU A 240 4.81 0.79 -28.73
N SER A 241 4.21 -0.38 -28.46
CA SER A 241 4.05 -1.41 -29.49
C SER A 241 2.95 -1.07 -30.52
N PHE A 242 2.17 -0.02 -30.27
CA PHE A 242 1.09 0.43 -31.16
C PHE A 242 1.60 1.48 -32.16
N ASP A 243 1.29 1.28 -33.43
CA ASP A 243 1.89 2.00 -34.58
C ASP A 243 1.77 3.53 -34.56
N LYS A 244 0.68 4.10 -34.03
CA LYS A 244 0.46 5.56 -34.03
C LYS A 244 1.02 6.26 -32.79
N VAL A 245 1.53 5.51 -31.80
CA VAL A 245 2.12 6.09 -30.59
C VAL A 245 3.63 6.23 -30.76
N LEU A 246 4.11 7.47 -30.73
CA LEU A 246 5.51 7.82 -30.91
C LEU A 246 6.28 7.89 -29.58
N GLY A 247 5.57 8.16 -28.50
CA GLY A 247 6.12 8.40 -27.17
C GLY A 247 5.01 8.46 -26.12
N ILE A 248 5.37 8.29 -24.85
CA ILE A 248 4.47 8.62 -23.73
C ILE A 248 5.20 9.44 -22.67
N HIS A 249 4.48 10.37 -22.06
CA HIS A 249 4.95 11.21 -20.95
C HIS A 249 3.80 11.50 -19.96
N ASP A 250 4.10 12.19 -18.85
CA ASP A 250 3.16 12.53 -17.77
C ASP A 250 2.35 11.34 -17.23
N PHE A 251 3.05 10.23 -17.01
CA PHE A 251 2.47 9.01 -16.48
C PHE A 251 2.07 9.19 -15.01
N MET A 252 0.79 9.01 -14.72
CA MET A 252 0.22 9.03 -13.38
C MET A 252 -0.59 7.75 -13.14
N LEU A 253 -0.28 7.05 -12.04
CA LEU A 253 -1.06 5.91 -11.58
C LEU A 253 -1.65 6.19 -10.20
N HIS A 254 -2.97 6.07 -10.09
CA HIS A 254 -3.72 6.25 -8.86
C HIS A 254 -4.28 4.91 -8.36
N ASP A 255 -4.05 4.62 -7.08
CA ASP A 255 -4.62 3.45 -6.39
C ASP A 255 -5.83 3.86 -5.54
N TYR A 256 -7.01 3.32 -5.87
CA TYR A 256 -8.27 3.51 -5.12
C TYR A 256 -8.65 2.26 -4.30
N GLY A 257 -7.65 1.45 -3.99
CA GLY A 257 -7.75 0.19 -3.27
C GLY A 257 -7.55 -1.01 -4.19
N PRO A 258 -7.41 -2.21 -3.60
CA PRO A 258 -7.02 -3.39 -4.36
C PRO A 258 -7.98 -3.70 -5.51
N GLY A 259 -7.39 -3.92 -6.70
CA GLY A 259 -8.12 -4.18 -7.94
C GLY A 259 -8.83 -2.96 -8.55
N ARG A 260 -8.55 -1.75 -8.04
CA ARG A 260 -9.13 -0.48 -8.52
C ARG A 260 -8.01 0.54 -8.72
N GLN A 261 -7.35 0.43 -9.86
CA GLN A 261 -6.30 1.36 -10.26
C GLN A 261 -6.78 2.19 -11.46
N TYR A 262 -6.39 3.45 -11.47
CA TYR A 262 -6.70 4.40 -12.52
C TYR A 262 -5.41 5.03 -13.03
N MET A 263 -5.23 5.07 -14.34
CA MET A 263 -4.01 5.55 -14.98
C MET A 263 -4.34 6.66 -15.96
N THR A 264 -3.48 7.68 -15.98
CA THR A 264 -3.52 8.73 -17.00
C THR A 264 -2.12 8.99 -17.52
N PHE A 265 -1.99 9.17 -18.81
CA PHE A 265 -0.74 9.59 -19.44
C PHE A 265 -1.02 10.29 -20.77
N HIS A 266 -0.02 10.99 -21.28
CA HIS A 266 -0.05 11.61 -22.60
C HIS A 266 0.62 10.67 -23.60
N ALA A 267 -0.03 10.45 -24.74
CA ALA A 267 0.52 9.70 -25.87
C ALA A 267 0.85 10.67 -27.01
N GLU A 268 2.12 10.72 -27.39
CA GLU A 268 2.60 11.51 -28.52
C GLU A 268 2.17 10.83 -29.83
N VAL A 269 1.50 11.58 -30.70
CA VAL A 269 0.96 11.10 -31.98
C VAL A 269 1.30 12.08 -33.10
N ASP A 270 1.43 11.63 -34.36
CA ASP A 270 1.73 12.54 -35.47
C ASP A 270 0.53 13.45 -35.79
N SER A 271 0.75 14.77 -35.81
CA SER A 271 -0.29 15.76 -36.12
C SER A 271 -0.86 15.68 -37.54
N HIS A 272 -0.20 14.95 -38.45
CA HIS A 272 -0.62 14.78 -39.85
C HIS A 272 -1.52 13.56 -40.06
N GLU A 273 -1.59 12.68 -39.08
CA GLU A 273 -2.44 11.49 -39.12
C GLU A 273 -3.91 11.86 -39.03
N ASN A 274 -4.78 10.94 -39.48
CA ASN A 274 -6.21 11.15 -39.35
C ASN A 274 -6.63 11.07 -37.87
N MET A 275 -7.16 12.17 -37.34
CA MET A 275 -7.61 12.27 -35.94
C MET A 275 -8.53 11.13 -35.50
N MET A 276 -9.44 10.67 -36.37
CA MET A 276 -10.35 9.57 -36.05
C MET A 276 -9.62 8.23 -35.99
N GLU A 277 -8.64 7.99 -36.87
CA GLU A 277 -7.85 6.76 -36.87
C GLU A 277 -6.93 6.69 -35.64
N VAL A 278 -6.35 7.82 -35.25
CA VAL A 278 -5.56 7.93 -34.02
C VAL A 278 -6.44 7.70 -32.80
N HIS A 279 -7.59 8.38 -32.71
CA HIS A 279 -8.55 8.17 -31.61
C HIS A 279 -9.00 6.70 -31.52
N ASP A 280 -9.31 6.06 -32.65
CA ASP A 280 -9.68 4.65 -32.70
C ASP A 280 -8.55 3.75 -32.15
N GLN A 281 -7.29 4.08 -32.42
CA GLN A 281 -6.16 3.34 -31.85
C GLN A 281 -6.03 3.60 -30.34
N ILE A 282 -6.20 4.84 -29.87
CA ILE A 282 -6.20 5.15 -28.45
C ILE A 282 -7.30 4.38 -27.70
N ASP A 283 -8.53 4.32 -28.24
CA ASP A 283 -9.62 3.52 -27.68
C ASP A 283 -9.26 2.02 -27.59
N VAL A 284 -8.51 1.51 -28.58
CA VAL A 284 -8.01 0.12 -28.55
C VAL A 284 -6.97 -0.05 -27.44
N ILE A 285 -6.04 0.90 -27.27
CA ILE A 285 -5.02 0.87 -26.23
C ILE A 285 -5.67 0.90 -24.85
N GLU A 286 -6.61 1.80 -24.59
CA GLU A 286 -7.33 1.90 -23.30
C GLU A 286 -8.03 0.59 -22.93
N ARG A 287 -8.74 -0.03 -23.89
CA ARG A 287 -9.39 -1.34 -23.68
C ARG A 287 -8.37 -2.44 -23.43
N SER A 288 -7.28 -2.46 -24.18
CA SER A 288 -6.23 -3.46 -24.05
C SER A 288 -5.52 -3.37 -22.70
N LEU A 289 -5.29 -2.16 -22.20
CA LEU A 289 -4.73 -1.91 -20.87
C LEU A 289 -5.68 -2.37 -19.76
N LEU A 290 -6.98 -2.12 -19.91
CA LEU A 290 -7.99 -2.63 -18.98
C LEU A 290 -8.03 -4.17 -18.98
N GLU A 291 -7.97 -4.82 -20.14
CA GLU A 291 -8.00 -6.28 -20.23
C GLU A 291 -6.73 -6.94 -19.70
N LYS A 292 -5.55 -6.40 -20.04
CA LYS A 292 -4.25 -6.98 -19.68
C LYS A 292 -3.85 -6.71 -18.23
N TYR A 293 -4.07 -5.49 -17.75
CA TYR A 293 -3.58 -5.03 -16.44
C TYR A 293 -4.70 -4.80 -15.42
N ASN A 294 -5.97 -4.80 -15.83
CA ASN A 294 -7.10 -4.43 -14.98
C ASN A 294 -6.95 -2.99 -14.41
N ILE A 295 -6.44 -2.08 -15.24
CA ILE A 295 -6.24 -0.66 -14.92
C ILE A 295 -7.13 0.16 -15.84
N LEU A 296 -8.05 0.93 -15.25
CA LEU A 296 -8.87 1.87 -16.02
C LEU A 296 -7.95 3.01 -16.47
N THR A 297 -7.89 3.26 -17.77
CA THR A 297 -6.93 4.22 -18.35
C THR A 297 -7.66 5.34 -19.06
N THR A 298 -7.13 6.56 -18.97
CA THR A 298 -7.51 7.66 -19.85
C THR A 298 -6.25 8.24 -20.48
N ILE A 299 -6.21 8.27 -21.80
CA ILE A 299 -5.04 8.72 -22.55
C ILE A 299 -5.34 10.11 -23.14
N HIS A 300 -4.48 11.07 -22.85
CA HIS A 300 -4.48 12.34 -23.57
C HIS A 300 -3.70 12.16 -24.87
N MET A 301 -4.31 12.52 -26.00
CA MET A 301 -3.60 12.57 -27.29
C MET A 301 -2.82 13.88 -27.37
N ASP A 302 -1.51 13.79 -27.47
CA ASP A 302 -0.62 14.94 -27.66
C ASP A 302 -0.05 14.95 -29.10
N PRO A 303 -0.61 15.78 -30.01
CA PRO A 303 -0.18 15.82 -31.39
C PRO A 303 1.15 16.57 -31.55
N ILE A 304 2.15 15.89 -32.10
CA ILE A 304 3.45 16.46 -32.42
C ILE A 304 3.65 16.59 -33.94
N ASP A 305 4.24 17.71 -34.38
CA ASP A 305 4.59 17.92 -35.78
C ASP A 305 5.94 17.28 -36.09
N THR A 306 5.90 16.09 -36.68
CA THR A 306 7.08 15.32 -37.09
C THR A 306 7.76 15.89 -38.34
N HIS A 307 7.12 16.80 -39.07
CA HIS A 307 7.56 17.30 -40.38
C HIS A 307 8.18 18.71 -40.33
N ASP A 308 7.93 19.51 -39.28
CA ASP A 308 8.59 20.82 -39.11
C ASP A 308 10.05 20.67 -38.67
N ALA A 309 10.94 20.70 -39.66
CA ALA A 309 12.39 20.62 -39.45
C ALA A 309 12.92 21.67 -38.47
N LEU A 310 12.33 22.88 -38.43
CA LEU A 310 12.77 23.92 -37.49
C LEU A 310 12.37 23.59 -36.05
N THR A 311 11.13 23.13 -35.86
CA THR A 311 10.65 22.71 -34.53
C THR A 311 11.48 21.55 -34.00
N ASN A 312 11.75 20.55 -34.84
CA ASN A 312 12.56 19.39 -34.45
C ASN A 312 14.02 19.74 -34.15
N ASP A 313 14.64 20.60 -34.96
CA ASP A 313 16.01 21.08 -34.69
C ASP A 313 16.09 21.88 -33.38
N LEU A 314 15.15 22.80 -33.15
CA LEU A 314 15.11 23.58 -31.91
C LEU A 314 14.80 22.71 -30.69
N LYS A 315 13.89 21.72 -30.81
CA LYS A 315 13.62 20.74 -29.74
C LYS A 315 14.90 20.03 -29.33
N GLN A 316 15.66 19.48 -30.28
CA GLN A 316 16.93 18.80 -30.00
C GLN A 316 17.98 19.71 -29.37
N GLN A 317 18.04 20.98 -29.75
CA GLN A 317 18.97 21.95 -29.16
C GLN A 317 18.59 22.29 -27.72
N VAL A 318 17.29 22.50 -27.45
CA VAL A 318 16.79 22.76 -26.10
C VAL A 318 16.95 21.52 -25.21
N GLU A 319 16.68 20.32 -25.71
CA GLU A 319 16.95 19.06 -25.01
C GLU A 319 18.42 18.96 -24.57
N LYS A 320 19.36 19.29 -25.46
CA LYS A 320 20.79 19.30 -25.11
C LYS A 320 21.12 20.33 -24.05
N ILE A 321 20.53 21.52 -24.11
CA ILE A 321 20.72 22.57 -23.09
C ILE A 321 20.24 22.05 -21.73
N VAL A 322 19.04 21.49 -21.67
CA VAL A 322 18.45 20.96 -20.44
C VAL A 322 19.26 19.80 -19.89
N LYS A 323 19.67 18.85 -20.73
CA LYS A 323 20.54 17.72 -20.32
C LYS A 323 21.94 18.15 -19.87
N ASN A 324 22.47 19.26 -20.40
CA ASN A 324 23.75 19.81 -19.94
C ASN A 324 23.66 20.45 -18.55
N ILE A 325 22.47 20.88 -18.11
CA ILE A 325 22.25 21.35 -16.74
C ILE A 325 22.24 20.14 -15.80
N ASN A 326 21.49 19.11 -16.16
CA ASN A 326 21.49 17.82 -15.46
C ASN A 326 21.08 16.71 -16.45
N GLU A 327 21.85 15.64 -16.53
CA GLU A 327 21.61 14.53 -17.47
C GLU A 327 20.25 13.83 -17.25
N GLN A 328 19.66 13.96 -16.06
CA GLN A 328 18.38 13.37 -15.70
C GLN A 328 17.17 14.23 -16.11
N TYR A 329 17.39 15.46 -16.59
CA TYR A 329 16.29 16.34 -17.01
C TYR A 329 15.83 15.99 -18.43
N SER A 330 14.52 16.05 -18.65
CA SER A 330 13.89 15.93 -19.97
C SER A 330 13.00 17.12 -20.27
N ILE A 331 12.56 17.24 -21.53
CA ILE A 331 11.53 18.20 -21.93
C ILE A 331 10.38 17.48 -22.62
N HIS A 332 9.17 17.99 -22.43
CA HIS A 332 7.93 17.53 -23.06
C HIS A 332 7.16 18.72 -23.64
N ASP A 333 6.09 18.45 -24.41
CA ASP A 333 5.19 19.46 -24.99
C ASP A 333 5.86 20.58 -25.81
N PHE A 334 6.99 20.27 -26.45
CA PHE A 334 7.77 21.27 -27.18
C PHE A 334 7.04 21.74 -28.44
N ARG A 335 6.71 23.04 -28.48
CA ARG A 335 6.08 23.69 -29.64
C ARG A 335 6.61 25.09 -29.90
N LEU A 336 6.50 25.51 -31.17
CA LEU A 336 6.86 26.86 -31.61
C LEU A 336 5.63 27.72 -31.90
N VAL A 337 5.62 28.94 -31.37
CA VAL A 337 4.65 29.98 -31.78
C VAL A 337 5.41 31.13 -32.43
N LYS A 338 5.25 31.27 -33.76
CA LYS A 338 5.92 32.30 -34.57
C LYS A 338 5.18 33.62 -34.43
N GLY A 339 5.80 34.62 -33.81
CA GLY A 339 5.31 35.99 -33.72
C GLY A 339 5.98 36.92 -34.73
N PRO A 340 5.46 38.15 -34.90
CA PRO A 340 6.02 39.13 -35.84
C PRO A 340 7.40 39.67 -35.43
N THR A 341 7.78 39.57 -34.15
CA THR A 341 9.04 40.12 -33.61
C THR A 341 9.97 39.07 -33.00
N HIS A 342 9.43 37.90 -32.66
CA HIS A 342 10.14 36.82 -31.97
C HIS A 342 9.42 35.48 -32.16
N ILE A 343 10.10 34.38 -31.86
CA ILE A 343 9.54 33.03 -31.82
C ILE A 343 9.50 32.58 -30.37
N ASN A 344 8.34 32.13 -29.91
CA ASN A 344 8.18 31.54 -28.59
C ASN A 344 8.41 30.03 -28.67
N LEU A 345 9.31 29.54 -27.83
CA LEU A 345 9.59 28.12 -27.59
C LEU A 345 8.85 27.77 -26.30
N ILE A 346 7.78 27.00 -26.43
CA ILE A 346 6.94 26.60 -25.31
C ILE A 346 7.21 25.13 -25.04
N PHE A 347 7.55 24.78 -23.81
CA PHE A 347 7.85 23.41 -23.42
C PHE A 347 7.88 23.29 -21.89
N ASP A 348 7.72 22.05 -21.45
CA ASP A 348 7.71 21.69 -20.05
C ASP A 348 9.03 20.96 -19.75
N VAL A 349 9.67 21.30 -18.63
CA VAL A 349 10.91 20.67 -18.19
C VAL A 349 10.57 19.74 -17.04
N LEU A 350 10.89 18.45 -17.22
CA LEU A 350 10.63 17.43 -16.22
C LEU A 350 11.89 17.20 -15.40
N LEU A 351 11.75 17.39 -14.09
CA LEU A 351 12.77 17.14 -13.08
C LEU A 351 12.53 15.77 -12.41
N PRO A 352 13.57 15.11 -11.87
CA PRO A 352 13.38 13.97 -10.99
C PRO A 352 12.49 14.32 -9.78
N ALA A 353 11.77 13.33 -9.25
CA ALA A 353 10.82 13.51 -8.14
C ALA A 353 11.46 14.17 -6.90
N ASP A 354 12.70 13.81 -6.58
CA ASP A 354 13.42 14.26 -5.38
C ASP A 354 14.31 15.49 -5.61
N ASP A 355 14.21 16.14 -6.77
CA ASP A 355 15.04 17.31 -7.07
C ASP A 355 14.52 18.57 -6.36
N GLU A 356 15.31 19.14 -5.44
CA GLU A 356 14.94 20.34 -4.68
C GLU A 356 15.46 21.65 -5.30
N VAL A 357 15.97 21.62 -6.54
CA VAL A 357 16.54 22.81 -7.19
C VAL A 357 15.47 23.88 -7.45
N SER A 358 15.85 25.13 -7.22
CA SER A 358 15.03 26.31 -7.50
C SER A 358 14.58 26.35 -8.97
N HIS A 359 13.27 26.22 -9.19
CA HIS A 359 12.65 26.36 -10.52
C HIS A 359 13.02 27.69 -11.19
N HIS A 360 13.13 28.77 -10.42
CA HIS A 360 13.55 30.07 -10.94
C HIS A 360 14.95 30.02 -11.55
N ASP A 361 15.88 29.32 -10.91
CA ASP A 361 17.27 29.27 -11.35
C ASP A 361 17.42 28.39 -12.59
N ILE A 362 16.68 27.28 -12.67
CA ILE A 362 16.62 26.43 -13.86
C ILE A 362 16.03 27.20 -15.04
N LYS A 363 14.86 27.85 -14.86
CA LYS A 363 14.25 28.68 -15.92
C LYS A 363 15.22 29.73 -16.41
N LYS A 364 15.91 30.42 -15.51
CA LYS A 364 16.90 31.44 -15.86
C LYS A 364 18.06 30.86 -16.69
N GLN A 365 18.64 29.74 -16.26
CA GLN A 365 19.74 29.09 -16.99
C GLN A 365 19.33 28.69 -18.41
N ILE A 366 18.14 28.08 -18.57
CA ILE A 366 17.62 27.67 -19.87
C ILE A 366 17.36 28.89 -20.76
N ILE A 367 16.68 29.93 -20.23
CA ILE A 367 16.40 31.16 -20.97
C ILE A 367 17.69 31.82 -21.45
N GLU A 368 18.71 31.94 -20.59
CA GLU A 368 20.00 32.52 -20.96
C GLU A 368 20.72 31.70 -22.03
N ALA A 369 20.66 30.36 -21.95
CA ALA A 369 21.26 29.48 -22.95
C ALA A 369 20.55 29.58 -24.31
N VAL A 370 19.22 29.60 -24.33
CA VAL A 370 18.44 29.75 -25.58
C VAL A 370 18.64 31.14 -26.19
N GLN A 371 18.69 32.20 -25.40
CA GLN A 371 18.95 33.55 -25.90
C GLN A 371 20.36 33.71 -26.51
N LYS A 372 21.35 32.91 -26.08
CA LYS A 372 22.68 32.86 -26.69
C LYS A 372 22.64 32.22 -28.08
N MET A 373 21.71 31.29 -28.35
CA MET A 373 21.51 30.71 -29.68
C MET A 373 20.93 31.76 -30.64
N ASN A 374 19.87 32.46 -30.21
CA ASN A 374 19.25 33.52 -30.98
C ASN A 374 18.50 34.49 -30.07
N LYS A 375 18.76 35.80 -30.21
CA LYS A 375 18.11 36.84 -29.41
C LYS A 375 16.60 37.00 -29.69
N HIS A 376 16.11 36.41 -30.77
CA HIS A 376 14.68 36.39 -31.12
C HIS A 376 13.94 35.15 -30.60
N TYR A 377 14.59 34.27 -29.85
CA TYR A 377 13.97 33.12 -29.21
C TYR A 377 13.62 33.43 -27.76
N PHE A 378 12.35 33.22 -27.40
CA PHE A 378 11.83 33.46 -26.06
C PHE A 378 11.23 32.16 -25.53
N CYS A 379 11.62 31.75 -24.33
CA CYS A 379 11.11 30.53 -23.74
C CYS A 379 9.89 30.82 -22.86
N VAL A 380 8.86 29.99 -22.98
CA VAL A 380 7.77 29.88 -22.03
C VAL A 380 7.89 28.50 -21.40
N ILE A 381 8.45 28.45 -20.20
CA ILE A 381 8.85 27.20 -19.53
C ILE A 381 7.93 26.93 -18.36
N GLN A 382 7.28 25.76 -18.36
CA GLN A 382 6.73 25.15 -17.17
C GLN A 382 7.74 24.14 -16.62
N ILE A 383 7.81 24.00 -15.29
CA ILE A 383 8.68 23.02 -14.65
C ILE A 383 7.78 22.12 -13.83
N ASP A 384 7.90 20.83 -14.10
CA ASP A 384 7.16 19.78 -13.41
C ASP A 384 8.14 18.74 -12.87
N HIS A 385 7.68 17.95 -11.91
CA HIS A 385 8.45 16.83 -11.37
C HIS A 385 7.86 15.54 -11.88
N ALA A 386 8.73 14.61 -12.28
CA ALA A 386 8.36 13.25 -12.57
C ALA A 386 7.67 12.65 -11.35
N PHE A 387 6.53 12.01 -11.58
CA PHE A 387 5.81 11.27 -10.54
C PHE A 387 6.51 9.96 -10.17
N LEU A 388 7.51 9.54 -10.95
CA LEU A 388 8.21 8.25 -10.90
C LEU A 388 9.73 8.40 -11.00
#